data_AF-A0A6B3EPQ3-F1
#
_entry.id   AF-A0A6B3EPQ3-F1
#
_cell.length_a   1.000
_cell.length_b   1.000
_cell.length_c   1.000
_cell.angle_alpha   90.00
_cell.angle_beta   90.00
_cell.angle_gamma   90.00
#
_symmetry.space_group_name_H-M   'P 1'
#
loop_
_entity.id
_entity.type
_entity.pdbx_description
1 polymer ?
#
loop_
_entity_poly.entity_id
_entity_poly.type
_entity_poly.pdbx_seq_one_letter_code
_entity_poly.pdbx_strand_id
1 'polypeptide(L)' 'MTGWDSGSAKAALAQVGLKLGTVTEKSVPNCKPTSVIGVSPHSPHSVSPGDTVNLTICIR' A
#
# COMPACT_ATOMS: atom_id res chain seq x y z
N MET A 1 8.35 1.19 3.29
CA MET A 1 7.05 1.75 2.89
C MET A 1 6.05 1.79 4.04
N THR A 2 6.31 1.08 5.15
CA THR A 2 5.50 1.16 6.38
C THR A 2 5.56 2.58 6.96
N GLY A 3 4.40 3.19 7.22
CA GLY A 3 4.27 4.56 7.74
C GLY A 3 4.02 5.65 6.69
N TRP A 4 3.92 5.31 5.40
CA TRP A 4 3.51 6.25 4.36
C TRP A 4 1.99 6.46 4.36
N ASP A 5 1.55 7.62 3.90
CA ASP A 5 0.13 7.85 3.61
C ASP A 5 -0.31 7.02 2.39
N SER A 6 -1.55 6.55 2.40
CA SER A 6 -2.15 5.78 1.30
C SER A 6 -2.01 6.45 -0.07
N GLY A 7 -2.11 7.78 -0.13
CA GLY A 7 -1.90 8.55 -1.34
C GLY A 7 -0.44 8.53 -1.81
N SER A 8 0.52 8.60 -0.87
CA SER A 8 1.95 8.54 -1.19
C SER A 8 2.35 7.16 -1.71
N ALA A 9 1.83 6.09 -1.11
CA ALA A 9 2.08 4.73 -1.59
C ALA A 9 1.44 4.49 -2.96
N LYS A 10 0.22 4.99 -3.20
CA LYS A 10 -0.43 4.97 -4.50
C LYS A 10 0.35 5.76 -5.56
N ALA A 11 0.89 6.93 -5.20
CA ALA A 11 1.71 7.72 -6.09
C ALA A 11 3.03 7.00 -6.45
N ALA A 12 3.70 6.40 -5.46
CA ALA A 12 4.90 5.61 -5.70
C ALA A 12 4.61 4.43 -6.64
N LEU A 13 3.52 3.68 -6.41
CA LEU A 13 3.06 2.60 -7.28
C LEU A 13 2.79 3.09 -8.71
N ALA A 14 2.07 4.20 -8.86
CA ALA A 14 1.80 4.81 -10.17
C ALA A 14 3.09 5.27 -10.88
N GLN A 15 4.05 5.84 -10.14
CA GLN A 15 5.35 6.27 -10.67
C GLN A 15 6.17 5.12 -11.22
N VAL A 16 6.10 3.94 -10.60
CA VAL A 16 6.78 2.74 -11.10
C VAL A 16 5.91 1.94 -12.09
N GLY A 17 4.75 2.47 -12.50
CA GLY A 17 3.86 1.82 -13.46
C GLY A 17 3.14 0.57 -12.92
N LEU A 18 3.04 0.43 -11.60
CA LEU A 18 2.32 -0.66 -10.95
C LEU A 18 0.84 -0.35 -10.85
N LYS A 19 0.02 -1.38 -10.99
CA LYS A 19 -1.43 -1.28 -10.81
C LYS A 19 -1.75 -1.41 -9.34
N LEU A 20 -2.59 -0.49 -8.85
CA LEU A 20 -3.19 -0.66 -7.54
C LEU A 20 -4.23 -1.78 -7.65
N GLY A 21 -4.04 -2.81 -6.84
CA GLY A 21 -5.02 -3.86 -6.66
C GLY A 21 -6.03 -3.49 -5.60
N THR A 22 -6.23 -4.44 -4.70
CA THR A 22 -7.16 -4.32 -3.58
C THR A 22 -6.54 -3.49 -2.47
N VAL A 23 -7.30 -2.52 -1.98
CA VAL A 23 -6.98 -1.80 -0.76
C VAL A 23 -7.76 -2.44 0.39
N THR A 24 -7.04 -3.08 1.30
CA THR A 24 -7.59 -3.69 2.51
C THR A 24 -7.53 -2.68 3.64
N GLU A 25 -8.67 -2.37 4.23
CA GLU A 25 -8.77 -1.44 5.36
C GLU A 25 -8.79 -2.23 6.66
N LYS A 26 -7.87 -1.94 7.58
CA LYS A 26 -7.77 -2.61 8.88
C LYS A 26 -7.97 -1.60 9.99
N SER A 27 -8.91 -1.86 10.90
CA SER A 27 -9.04 -1.06 12.11
C SER A 27 -7.98 -1.48 13.12
N VAL A 28 -7.03 -0.59 13.41
CA VAL A 28 -5.93 -0.85 14.34
C VAL A 28 -5.92 0.22 15.44
N PRO A 29 -6.00 -0.17 16.73
CA PRO A 29 -5.86 0.78 17.82
C PRO A 29 -4.45 1.39 17.80
N ASN A 30 -4.32 2.71 18.01
CA ASN A 30 -3.08 3.50 17.95
C ASN A 30 -2.46 3.75 16.56
N CYS A 31 -3.23 3.59 15.49
CA CYS A 31 -2.74 3.81 14.15
C CYS A 31 -3.30 5.11 13.53
N LYS A 32 -2.52 5.77 12.67
CA LYS A 32 -3.00 6.95 11.94
C LYS A 32 -4.02 6.51 10.89
N PRO A 33 -5.21 7.13 10.84
CA PRO A 33 -6.16 6.89 9.77
C PRO A 33 -5.50 7.19 8.41
N THR A 34 -5.89 6.45 7.37
CA THR A 34 -5.36 6.48 6.00
C THR A 34 -3.86 6.16 5.85
N SER A 35 -3.23 5.64 6.90
CA SER A 35 -1.81 5.27 6.84
C SER A 35 -1.63 3.83 6.37
N VAL A 36 -0.62 3.59 5.52
CA VAL A 36 -0.29 2.27 5.00
C VAL A 36 0.46 1.48 6.06
N ILE A 37 -0.17 0.39 6.48
CA ILE A 37 0.37 -0.55 7.47
C ILE A 37 0.88 -1.84 6.84
N GLY A 38 0.56 -2.09 5.56
CA GLY A 38 1.04 -3.24 4.83
C GLY A 38 0.97 -3.05 3.32
N VAL A 39 1.83 -3.76 2.61
CA VAL A 39 1.83 -3.85 1.15
C VAL A 39 2.09 -5.30 0.76
N SER A 40 1.36 -5.79 -0.24
CA SER A 40 1.45 -7.15 -0.74
C SER A 40 1.41 -7.13 -2.28
N PRO A 41 2.47 -7.56 -2.98
CA PRO A 41 3.60 -8.35 -2.50
C PRO A 41 4.58 -7.55 -1.62
N HIS A 42 5.07 -8.17 -0.54
CA HIS A 42 6.10 -7.59 0.31
C HIS A 42 7.48 -7.82 -0.36
N SER A 43 8.38 -6.84 -0.32
CA SER A 43 9.76 -7.05 -0.78
C SER A 43 10.37 -8.26 -0.06
N PRO A 44 11.12 -9.16 -0.74
CA PRO A 44 11.89 -8.95 -1.97
C PRO A 44 11.22 -9.37 -3.29
N HIS A 45 9.89 -9.54 -3.34
CA HIS A 45 9.24 -9.81 -4.62
C HIS A 45 9.45 -8.64 -5.60
N SER A 46 10.21 -8.90 -6.68
CA SER A 46 10.31 -7.99 -7.82
C SER A 46 8.98 -7.98 -8.56
N VAL A 47 8.22 -6.92 -8.35
CA VAL A 47 7.00 -6.63 -9.10
C VAL A 47 7.38 -5.93 -10.41
N SER A 48 6.85 -6.40 -11.53
CA SER A 48 7.11 -5.79 -12.83
C SER A 48 6.15 -4.62 -13.09
N PRO A 49 6.53 -3.58 -13.85
CA PRO A 49 5.56 -2.55 -14.26
C PRO A 49 4.36 -3.21 -14.97
N GLY A 50 3.16 -2.99 -14.44
CA GLY A 50 1.92 -3.68 -14.82
C GLY A 50 1.38 -4.68 -13.80
N ASP A 51 2.20 -5.11 -12.83
CA ASP A 51 1.76 -5.99 -11.73
C ASP A 51 0.79 -5.31 -10.77
N THR A 52 0.04 -6.13 -10.05
CA THR A 52 -0.99 -5.67 -9.13
C THR A 52 -0.47 -5.71 -7.69
N VAL A 53 -0.43 -4.56 -7.02
CA VAL A 53 -0.05 -4.45 -5.61
C VAL A 53 -1.25 -4.12 -4.76
N ASN A 54 -1.48 -4.96 -3.75
CA ASN A 54 -2.48 -4.77 -2.73
C ASN A 54 -1.90 -3.94 -1.58
N LEU A 55 -2.69 -3.01 -1.08
CA LEU A 55 -2.32 -2.13 0.02
C LEU A 55 -3.18 -2.45 1.22
N THR A 56 -2.57 -2.58 2.39
CA THR A 56 -3.31 -2.62 3.65
C THR A 56 -3.16 -1.27 4.32
N ILE A 57 -4.26 -0.54 4.40
CA ILE A 57 -4.32 0.74 5.09
C ILE A 57 -5.03 0.59 6.42
N CYS A 58 -4.75 1.55 7.28
CA CYS A 58 -5.32 1.61 8.58
C CYS A 58 -6.48 2.59 8.60
N ILE A 59 -7.63 2.10 9.04
CA ILE A 59 -8.81 2.92 9.29
C ILE A 59 -9.03 2.97 10.80
N ARG A 60 -9.61 4.05 11.31
CA ARG A 60 -9.95 4.14 12.72
C ARG A 60 -11.32 3.51 12.92
#